data_AF-A0A7C1U341-F1
#
_entry.id   AF-A0A7C1U341-F1
#
_cell.length_a   1.000
_cell.length_b   1.000
_cell.length_c   1.000
_cell.angle_alpha   90.00
_cell.angle_beta   90.00
_cell.angle_gamma   90.00
#
_symmetry.space_group_name_H-M   'P 1'
#
loop_
_entity.id
_entity.type
_entity.pdbx_description
1 polymer ?
#
loop_
_entity_poly.entity_id
_entity_poly.type
_entity_poly.pdbx_seq_one_letter_code
_entity_poly.pdbx_strand_id
1 'polypeptide(L)'
;TRSGGLAPYSNKGPGVALSAPAGGSGEGVLSLSNTGALLPDADGYAAYNGTSLAAAEVSAAVSLLLSYSPGLSAGQVLDLLQKTAQPFPQGSGCDQGVCGAGILDVAAALREAPVIAAAASAAPAPASSGGGGGCVMKGGTGDLSWGMFFFWLLFLRRKCIGRHEAGR
;
A
#
# COMPACT_ATOMS: atom_id res chain seq x y z
N THR A 1 21.15 0.48 3.24
CA THR A 1 21.54 0.47 4.68
C THR A 1 21.54 1.88 5.23
N ARG A 2 21.77 2.09 6.53
CA ARG A 2 21.87 3.44 7.13
C ARG A 2 22.91 4.34 6.44
N SER A 3 24.01 3.77 5.96
CA SER A 3 25.07 4.50 5.24
C SER A 3 24.75 4.77 3.76
N GLY A 4 23.55 4.42 3.28
CA GLY A 4 23.19 4.51 1.86
C GLY A 4 23.79 3.39 0.98
N GLY A 5 24.42 2.39 1.60
CA GLY A 5 24.98 1.21 0.91
C GLY A 5 23.94 0.15 0.55
N LEU A 6 24.30 -0.74 -0.38
CA LEU A 6 23.49 -1.92 -0.70
C LEU A 6 23.41 -2.87 0.50
N ALA A 7 22.20 -3.30 0.86
CA ALA A 7 22.03 -4.33 1.88
C ALA A 7 22.37 -5.72 1.33
N PRO A 8 23.00 -6.62 2.11
CA PRO A 8 23.50 -7.91 1.61
C PRO A 8 22.38 -8.86 1.11
N TYR A 9 21.16 -8.70 1.63
CA TYR A 9 19.97 -9.46 1.22
C TYR A 9 19.20 -8.84 0.04
N SER A 10 19.56 -7.63 -0.40
CA SER A 10 18.81 -6.95 -1.45
C SER A 10 19.10 -7.58 -2.81
N ASN A 11 18.03 -7.79 -3.59
CA ASN A 11 18.17 -8.05 -5.02
C ASN A 11 18.72 -6.80 -5.73
N LYS A 12 19.40 -7.03 -6.86
CA LYS A 12 20.09 -6.00 -7.65
C LYS A 12 19.93 -6.26 -9.15
N GLY A 13 20.04 -5.21 -9.94
CA GLY A 13 20.04 -5.28 -11.40
C GLY A 13 19.11 -4.25 -12.06
N PRO A 14 19.00 -4.27 -13.40
CA PRO A 14 18.35 -3.22 -14.18
C PRO A 14 16.84 -3.12 -13.97
N GLY A 15 16.21 -4.15 -13.38
CA GLY A 15 14.78 -4.12 -13.03
C GLY A 15 14.46 -3.36 -11.74
N VAL A 16 15.47 -2.90 -10.99
CA VAL A 16 15.25 -2.11 -9.78
C VAL A 16 14.96 -0.66 -10.17
N ALA A 17 13.78 -0.15 -9.84
CA ALA A 17 13.39 1.21 -10.17
C ALA A 17 14.08 2.26 -9.28
N LEU A 18 14.13 2.02 -7.97
CA LEU A 18 14.56 2.94 -6.92
C LEU A 18 14.89 2.13 -5.66
N SER A 19 15.77 2.65 -4.81
CA SER A 19 16.07 2.10 -3.48
C SER A 19 15.45 2.95 -2.36
N ALA A 20 15.15 2.32 -1.23
CA ALA A 20 14.73 3.02 0.00
C ALA A 20 15.36 2.35 1.24
N PRO A 21 15.45 3.06 2.38
CA PRO A 21 15.88 2.50 3.65
C PRO A 21 15.12 1.22 4.06
N ALA A 22 15.85 0.11 4.20
CA ALA A 22 15.29 -1.19 4.55
C ALA A 22 16.08 -1.91 5.65
N GLY A 23 16.98 -1.20 6.31
CA GLY A 23 17.92 -1.74 7.30
C GLY A 23 19.22 -2.29 6.70
N GLY A 24 19.94 -3.08 7.49
CA GLY A 24 21.23 -3.67 7.14
C GLY A 24 21.81 -4.53 8.28
N SER A 25 23.03 -5.02 8.11
CA SER A 25 23.72 -5.83 9.11
C SER A 25 23.84 -5.07 10.44
N GLY A 26 23.07 -5.49 11.44
CA GLY A 26 23.03 -4.86 12.77
C GLY A 26 22.24 -3.55 12.85
N GLU A 27 21.58 -3.11 11.78
CA GLU A 27 20.96 -1.78 11.69
C GLU A 27 19.55 -1.86 11.10
N GLY A 28 18.61 -2.46 11.84
CA GLY A 28 17.22 -2.61 11.42
C GLY A 28 16.39 -1.32 11.52
N VAL A 29 15.31 -1.28 10.73
CA VAL A 29 14.30 -0.23 10.81
C VAL A 29 13.39 -0.52 12.00
N LEU A 30 13.37 0.40 12.97
CA LEU A 30 12.51 0.30 14.14
C LEU A 30 11.05 0.43 13.70
N SER A 31 10.24 -0.60 13.96
CA SER A 31 8.82 -0.65 13.63
C SER A 31 8.01 -1.11 14.83
N LEU A 32 6.71 -0.79 14.80
CA LEU A 32 5.76 -1.29 15.79
C LEU A 32 5.67 -2.81 15.71
N SER A 33 5.56 -3.45 16.86
CA SER A 33 5.53 -4.90 17.01
C SER A 33 4.60 -5.33 18.13
N ASN A 34 4.20 -6.60 18.11
CA ASN A 34 3.51 -7.28 19.20
C ASN A 34 4.49 -8.29 19.83
N THR A 35 4.60 -8.28 21.16
CA THR A 35 5.51 -9.18 21.89
C THR A 35 5.06 -10.63 21.94
N GLY A 36 3.79 -10.90 21.65
CA GLY A 36 3.23 -12.23 21.71
C GLY A 36 3.63 -13.09 20.51
N ALA A 37 3.96 -14.36 20.77
CA ALA A 37 4.44 -15.29 19.74
C ALA A 37 3.33 -15.86 18.84
N LEU A 38 2.12 -16.03 19.38
CA LEU A 38 0.97 -16.64 18.69
C LEU A 38 -0.34 -15.86 18.86
N LEU A 39 -0.45 -15.06 19.92
CA LEU A 39 -1.60 -14.20 20.21
C LEU A 39 -1.11 -12.77 20.51
N PRO A 40 -1.95 -11.74 20.36
CA PRO A 40 -1.64 -10.40 20.87
C PRO A 40 -1.32 -10.45 22.36
N ASP A 41 -0.29 -9.71 22.79
CA ASP A 41 0.12 -9.61 24.19
C ASP A 41 0.38 -8.15 24.56
N ALA A 42 1.60 -7.64 24.36
CA ALA A 42 1.95 -6.25 24.60
C ALA A 42 2.44 -5.57 23.32
N ASP A 43 2.14 -4.27 23.22
CA ASP A 43 2.71 -3.40 22.20
C ASP A 43 4.20 -3.20 22.47
N GLY A 44 4.98 -3.18 21.40
CA GLY A 44 6.41 -2.96 21.49
C GLY A 44 7.00 -2.42 20.20
N TYR A 45 8.33 -2.39 20.18
CA TYR A 45 9.11 -2.01 19.02
C TYR A 45 10.12 -3.11 18.71
N ALA A 46 10.29 -3.39 17.43
CA ALA A 46 11.30 -4.32 16.95
C ALA A 46 12.02 -3.75 15.72
N ALA A 47 13.30 -4.10 15.58
CA ALA A 47 14.10 -3.70 14.44
C ALA A 47 14.00 -4.76 13.33
N TYR A 48 13.51 -4.38 12.16
CA TYR A 48 13.35 -5.28 11.02
C TYR A 48 14.29 -4.93 9.88
N ASN A 49 14.69 -5.95 9.13
CA ASN A 49 15.48 -5.83 7.92
C ASN A 49 14.74 -6.50 6.78
N GLY A 50 14.66 -5.84 5.62
CA GLY A 50 14.10 -6.47 4.44
C GLY A 50 13.60 -5.48 3.40
N THR A 51 13.60 -5.91 2.14
CA THR A 51 13.08 -5.10 1.03
C THR A 51 11.58 -4.80 1.17
N SER A 52 10.83 -5.60 1.94
CA SER A 52 9.43 -5.30 2.30
C SER A 52 9.28 -3.96 3.03
N LEU A 53 10.28 -3.54 3.82
CA LEU A 53 10.26 -2.25 4.50
C LEU A 53 10.52 -1.10 3.51
N ALA A 54 11.48 -1.27 2.59
CA ALA A 54 11.70 -0.32 1.50
C ALA A 54 10.44 -0.17 0.63
N ALA A 55 9.77 -1.28 0.30
CA ALA A 55 8.53 -1.27 -0.46
C ALA A 55 7.38 -0.55 0.29
N ALA A 56 7.27 -0.74 1.61
CA ALA A 56 6.31 -0.03 2.44
C ALA A 56 6.59 1.48 2.47
N GLU A 57 7.85 1.88 2.57
CA GLU A 57 8.26 3.30 2.54
C GLU A 57 7.95 3.96 1.19
N VAL A 58 8.25 3.30 0.08
CA VAL A 58 7.87 3.78 -1.26
C VAL A 58 6.35 3.88 -1.39
N SER A 59 5.59 2.91 -0.88
CA SER A 59 4.12 2.94 -0.90
C SER A 59 3.55 4.13 -0.10
N ALA A 60 4.17 4.46 1.03
CA ALA A 60 3.82 5.64 1.82
C ALA A 60 4.12 6.94 1.05
N ALA A 61 5.28 7.02 0.39
CA ALA A 61 5.64 8.18 -0.43
C ALA A 61 4.67 8.38 -1.61
N VAL A 62 4.30 7.31 -2.31
CA VAL A 62 3.28 7.34 -3.37
C VAL A 62 1.94 7.82 -2.83
N SER A 63 1.51 7.33 -1.66
CA SER A 63 0.25 7.75 -1.03
C SER A 63 0.25 9.24 -0.69
N LEU A 64 1.38 9.77 -0.22
CA LEU A 64 1.53 11.19 0.08
C LEU A 64 1.53 12.05 -1.19
N LEU A 65 2.22 11.60 -2.25
CA LEU A 65 2.19 12.27 -3.55
C LEU A 65 0.78 12.31 -4.15
N LEU A 66 0.02 11.22 -4.07
CA LEU A 66 -1.36 11.18 -4.55
C LEU A 66 -2.31 11.99 -3.67
N SER A 67 -2.03 12.11 -2.38
CA SER A 67 -2.80 13.00 -1.49
C SER A 67 -2.55 14.48 -1.83
N TYR A 68 -1.31 14.80 -2.21
CA TYR A 68 -0.90 16.16 -2.59
C TYR A 68 -1.30 16.53 -4.03
N SER A 69 -1.25 15.57 -4.95
CA SER A 69 -1.55 15.74 -6.37
C SER A 69 -2.33 14.53 -6.89
N PRO A 70 -3.66 14.50 -6.71
CA PRO A 70 -4.49 13.33 -7.00
C PRO A 70 -4.56 12.93 -8.48
N GLY A 71 -4.15 13.83 -9.39
CA GLY A 71 -4.20 13.59 -10.83
C GLY A 71 -2.98 12.86 -11.40
N LEU A 72 -1.98 12.51 -10.58
CA LEU A 72 -0.80 11.80 -11.05
C LEU A 72 -1.12 10.36 -11.47
N SER A 73 -0.72 9.99 -12.69
CA SER A 73 -0.71 8.60 -13.14
C SER A 73 0.44 7.80 -12.52
N ALA A 74 0.35 6.47 -12.54
CA ALA A 74 1.41 5.60 -12.01
C ALA A 74 2.79 5.85 -12.67
N GLY A 75 2.81 6.11 -13.99
CA GLY A 75 4.04 6.46 -14.71
C GLY A 75 4.62 7.79 -14.25
N GLN A 76 3.78 8.82 -14.08
CA GLN A 76 4.23 10.13 -13.58
C GLN A 76 4.75 10.05 -12.14
N VAL A 77 4.11 9.24 -11.28
CA VAL A 77 4.60 9.01 -9.91
C VAL A 77 5.98 8.33 -9.95
N LEU A 78 6.14 7.29 -10.77
CA LEU A 78 7.41 6.60 -10.93
C LEU A 78 8.51 7.54 -11.41
N ASP A 79 8.25 8.29 -12.49
CA ASP A 79 9.20 9.23 -13.08
C ASP A 79 9.60 10.31 -12.07
N LEU A 80 8.62 10.85 -11.32
CA LEU A 80 8.87 11.85 -10.29
C LEU A 80 9.80 11.28 -9.21
N LEU A 81 9.46 10.12 -8.65
CA LEU A 81 10.26 9.47 -7.61
C LEU A 81 11.68 9.15 -8.08
N GLN A 82 11.85 8.71 -9.33
CA GLN A 82 13.16 8.42 -9.90
C GLN A 82 13.97 9.70 -10.17
N LYS A 83 13.34 10.75 -10.71
CA LYS A 83 13.98 12.04 -10.99
C LYS A 83 14.45 12.74 -9.71
N THR A 84 13.68 12.63 -8.64
CA THR A 84 13.98 13.31 -7.37
C THR A 84 14.75 12.44 -6.38
N ALA A 85 15.12 11.22 -6.76
CA ALA A 85 15.88 10.32 -5.91
C ALA A 85 17.23 10.94 -5.52
N GLN A 86 17.60 10.78 -4.25
CA GLN A 86 18.92 11.15 -3.78
C GLN A 86 19.97 10.21 -4.40
N PRO A 87 21.07 10.72 -4.96
CA PRO A 87 22.15 9.88 -5.48
C PRO A 87 22.76 8.99 -4.40
N PHE A 88 23.24 7.80 -4.78
CA PHE A 88 23.95 6.92 -3.86
C PHE A 88 25.29 7.55 -3.42
N PRO A 89 25.69 7.39 -2.15
CA PRO A 89 27.01 7.78 -1.68
C PRO A 89 28.12 7.07 -2.48
N GLN A 90 29.27 7.73 -2.63
CA GLN A 90 30.43 7.11 -3.25
C GLN A 90 30.88 5.89 -2.45
N GLY A 91 31.27 4.81 -3.14
CA GLY A 91 31.70 3.57 -2.49
C GLY A 91 30.57 2.77 -1.83
N SER A 92 29.30 3.12 -2.06
CA SER A 92 28.12 2.42 -1.53
C SER A 92 27.90 1.01 -2.11
N GLY A 93 28.59 0.68 -3.20
CA GLY A 93 28.32 -0.52 -4.00
C GLY A 93 27.00 -0.46 -4.78
N CYS A 94 26.40 0.73 -4.86
CA CYS A 94 25.19 1.01 -5.61
C CYS A 94 25.43 2.07 -6.68
N ASP A 95 24.82 1.83 -7.84
CA ASP A 95 24.66 2.78 -8.93
C ASP A 95 23.30 2.54 -9.61
N GLN A 96 23.02 3.27 -10.70
CA GLN A 96 21.76 3.17 -11.44
C GLN A 96 21.50 1.78 -12.06
N GLY A 97 22.54 1.04 -12.44
CA GLY A 97 22.42 -0.30 -13.00
C GLY A 97 22.24 -1.40 -11.95
N VAL A 98 22.60 -1.12 -10.70
CA VAL A 98 22.56 -2.10 -9.59
C VAL A 98 21.35 -1.87 -8.69
N CYS A 99 21.09 -0.62 -8.29
CA CYS A 99 20.17 -0.26 -7.21
C CYS A 99 19.03 0.68 -7.66
N GLY A 100 18.90 0.94 -8.95
CA GLY A 100 17.91 1.84 -9.52
C GLY A 100 18.29 3.31 -9.43
N ALA A 101 17.34 4.20 -9.69
CA ALA A 101 17.62 5.63 -9.94
C ALA A 101 18.32 6.37 -8.78
N GLY A 102 18.16 5.89 -7.54
CA GLY A 102 18.74 6.49 -6.34
C GLY A 102 18.03 6.01 -5.08
N ILE A 103 18.24 6.73 -3.97
CA ILE A 103 17.56 6.55 -2.69
C ILE A 103 16.33 7.46 -2.67
N LEU A 104 15.18 6.94 -2.23
CA LEU A 104 13.92 7.68 -2.10
C LEU A 104 14.11 9.00 -1.33
N ASP A 105 13.73 10.12 -1.94
CA ASP A 105 13.61 11.44 -1.30
C ASP A 105 12.19 11.99 -1.52
N VAL A 106 11.35 11.80 -0.50
CA VAL A 106 9.94 12.21 -0.52
C VAL A 106 9.78 13.73 -0.52
N ALA A 107 10.68 14.45 0.14
CA ALA A 107 10.60 15.90 0.23
C ALA A 107 10.99 16.56 -1.10
N ALA A 108 11.97 16.02 -1.81
CA ALA A 108 12.28 16.44 -3.18
C ALA A 108 11.12 16.12 -4.14
N ALA A 109 10.54 14.93 -4.02
CA ALA A 109 9.38 14.54 -4.84
C ALA A 109 8.21 15.52 -4.66
N LEU A 110 7.83 15.85 -3.42
CA LEU A 110 6.73 16.78 -3.16
C LEU A 110 6.99 18.21 -3.63
N ARG A 111 8.25 18.67 -3.59
CA ARG A 111 8.62 20.00 -4.12
C ARG A 111 8.48 20.10 -5.63
N GLU A 112 8.75 19.00 -6.34
CA GLU A 112 8.65 18.92 -7.79
C GLU A 112 7.25 18.52 -8.27
N ALA A 113 6.43 17.93 -7.39
CA ALA A 113 5.07 17.52 -7.71
C ALA A 113 4.20 18.74 -8.04
N PRO A 114 3.42 18.72 -9.14
CA PRO A 114 2.50 19.80 -9.45
C PRO A 114 1.41 19.87 -8.39
N VAL A 115 1.20 21.05 -7.81
CA VAL A 115 0.06 21.31 -6.92
C VAL A 115 -1.17 21.50 -7.79
N ILE A 116 -1.80 20.39 -8.16
CA ILE A 116 -3.18 20.46 -8.63
C ILE A 116 -3.99 20.41 -7.35
N ALA A 117 -4.28 21.59 -6.79
CA ALA A 117 -5.32 21.70 -5.78
C ALA A 117 -6.50 20.90 -6.33
N ALA A 118 -6.93 19.88 -5.59
CA ALA A 118 -8.11 19.12 -5.96
C ALA A 118 -9.12 20.17 -6.38
N ALA A 119 -9.51 20.19 -7.66
CA ALA A 119 -10.76 20.82 -8.01
C ALA A 119 -11.71 20.23 -6.98
N ALA A 120 -12.30 21.09 -6.15
CA ALA A 120 -13.29 20.67 -5.20
C ALA A 120 -14.46 20.12 -6.02
N SER A 121 -14.34 18.89 -6.53
CA SER A 121 -15.47 18.02 -6.66
C SER A 121 -15.85 17.79 -5.21
N ALA A 122 -16.77 18.64 -4.76
CA ALA A 122 -17.46 18.47 -3.52
C ALA A 122 -17.75 16.97 -3.39
N ALA A 123 -17.11 16.34 -2.40
CA ALA A 123 -17.68 15.14 -1.85
C ALA A 123 -19.16 15.49 -1.58
N PRO A 124 -20.15 14.78 -2.15
CA PRO A 124 -21.51 15.01 -1.72
C PRO A 124 -21.49 14.84 -0.19
N ALA A 125 -21.93 15.86 0.52
CA ALA A 125 -22.06 15.81 1.97
C ALA A 125 -22.75 14.48 2.34
N PRO A 126 -22.32 13.78 3.41
CA PRO A 126 -23.00 12.56 3.82
C PRO A 126 -24.46 12.93 4.08
N ALA A 127 -25.36 12.40 3.25
CA ALA A 127 -26.78 12.52 3.51
C ALA A 127 -27.03 11.87 4.87
N SER A 128 -27.41 12.68 5.85
CA SER A 128 -27.94 12.20 7.11
C SER A 128 -29.24 11.46 6.82
N SER A 129 -29.14 10.15 6.68
CA SER A 129 -30.26 9.23 6.84
C SER A 129 -29.78 8.15 7.78
N GLY A 130 -30.12 8.30 9.05
CA GLY A 130 -29.93 7.23 10.02
C GLY A 130 -30.60 5.94 9.55
N GLY A 131 -29.98 4.82 9.89
CA GLY A 131 -30.64 3.54 10.03
C GLY A 131 -30.40 2.51 8.92
N GLY A 132 -29.70 1.44 9.29
CA GLY A 132 -30.02 0.08 8.85
C GLY A 132 -29.37 -0.38 7.55
N GLY A 133 -28.66 -1.51 7.63
CA GLY A 133 -27.90 -2.09 6.52
C GLY A 133 -28.73 -2.49 5.30
N GLY A 134 -28.03 -2.57 4.16
CA GLY A 134 -28.57 -3.14 2.93
C GLY A 134 -27.58 -3.05 1.77
N CYS A 135 -27.07 -4.19 1.33
CA CYS A 135 -26.30 -4.32 0.09
C CYS A 135 -27.26 -4.17 -1.10
N VAL A 136 -27.01 -3.24 -2.01
CA VAL A 136 -27.80 -3.09 -3.25
C VAL A 136 -27.18 -3.95 -4.35
N MET A 137 -27.90 -5.01 -4.74
CA MET A 137 -27.62 -5.77 -5.97
C MET A 137 -28.29 -5.05 -7.15
N LYS A 138 -27.52 -4.69 -8.18
CA LYS A 138 -28.07 -4.26 -9.47
C LYS A 138 -28.05 -5.44 -10.44
N GLY A 139 -29.23 -5.97 -10.74
CA GLY A 139 -29.44 -7.11 -11.65
C GLY A 139 -29.70 -6.70 -13.10
N GLY A 140 -29.53 -7.68 -13.99
CA GLY A 140 -29.91 -7.67 -15.41
C GLY A 140 -28.69 -7.88 -16.33
N THR A 141 -28.61 -8.77 -17.33
CA THR A 141 -29.44 -9.86 -17.91
C THR A 141 -28.68 -10.33 -19.15
N GLY A 142 -28.37 -11.64 -19.29
CA GLY A 142 -27.87 -12.32 -20.53
C GLY A 142 -26.44 -11.94 -20.99
N ASP A 143 -25.51 -12.82 -21.38
CA ASP A 143 -25.59 -14.20 -21.83
C ASP A 143 -24.28 -14.96 -21.50
N LEU A 144 -24.43 -16.21 -21.04
CA LEU A 144 -23.38 -17.12 -20.62
C LEU A 144 -23.04 -18.09 -21.76
N SER A 145 -21.79 -18.08 -22.23
CA SER A 145 -21.15 -19.26 -22.82
C SER A 145 -20.00 -19.67 -21.92
N TRP A 146 -20.31 -20.43 -20.88
CA TRP A 146 -19.32 -21.19 -20.11
C TRP A 146 -19.89 -22.59 -19.90
N GLY A 147 -19.24 -23.57 -20.53
CA GLY A 147 -19.68 -24.95 -20.61
C GLY A 147 -19.99 -25.55 -19.23
N MET A 148 -21.19 -26.12 -19.16
CA MET A 148 -21.78 -26.94 -18.11
C MET A 148 -20.77 -27.71 -17.23
N PHE A 149 -20.65 -27.28 -15.97
CA PHE A 149 -20.37 -28.15 -14.81
C PHE A 149 -21.04 -27.61 -13.52
N PHE A 150 -22.13 -26.86 -13.67
CA PHE A 150 -22.90 -26.28 -12.57
C PHE A 150 -24.37 -26.68 -12.67
N PHE A 151 -24.98 -26.84 -11.50
CA PHE A 151 -26.38 -27.21 -11.24
C PHE A 151 -26.71 -28.69 -11.37
N TRP A 152 -26.81 -29.39 -10.24
CA TRP A 152 -28.10 -29.58 -9.54
C TRP A 152 -27.95 -30.67 -8.45
N LEU A 153 -28.24 -30.36 -7.19
CA LEU A 153 -29.09 -31.17 -6.29
C LEU A 153 -29.30 -30.44 -4.95
N LEU A 154 -30.57 -30.09 -4.74
CA LEU A 154 -31.29 -29.80 -3.49
C LEU A 154 -31.00 -28.50 -2.73
N PHE A 155 -31.66 -27.46 -3.23
CA PHE A 155 -32.55 -26.61 -2.43
C PHE A 155 -33.34 -27.41 -1.38
N LEU A 156 -33.15 -27.15 -0.08
CA LEU A 156 -34.24 -27.20 0.89
C LEU A 156 -34.07 -26.13 1.98
N ARG A 157 -35.11 -25.31 2.07
CA ARG A 157 -35.34 -24.20 3.00
C ARG A 157 -35.41 -24.64 4.46
N ARG A 158 -34.85 -23.83 5.38
CA ARG A 158 -35.53 -23.25 6.58
C ARG A 158 -34.48 -22.51 7.43
N LYS A 159 -34.51 -21.18 7.51
CA LYS A 159 -35.31 -20.33 8.42
C LYS A 159 -34.54 -20.01 9.70
N CYS A 160 -33.71 -18.96 9.64
CA CYS A 160 -33.14 -18.35 10.84
C CYS A 160 -34.27 -17.70 11.65
N ILE A 161 -34.42 -18.15 12.88
CA ILE A 161 -35.25 -17.54 13.92
C ILE A 161 -34.29 -16.69 14.77
N GLY A 162 -34.55 -15.39 14.87
CA GLY A 162 -33.80 -14.46 15.73
C GLY A 162 -34.78 -13.82 16.70
N ARG A 163 -34.66 -14.21 17.97
CA ARG A 163 -35.48 -13.80 19.11
C ARG A 163 -35.07 -12.38 19.54
N HIS A 164 -35.98 -11.42 19.52
CA HIS A 164 -35.81 -10.13 20.20
C HIS A 164 -36.50 -10.20 21.56
N GLU A 165 -35.74 -10.15 22.65
CA GLU A 165 -36.25 -9.84 23.97
C GLU A 165 -36.35 -8.31 24.10
N ALA A 166 -37.57 -7.82 24.28
CA ALA A 166 -37.86 -6.45 24.70
C ALA A 166 -38.02 -6.45 26.23
N GLY A 167 -37.14 -5.74 26.93
CA GLY A 167 -37.27 -5.43 28.34
C GLY A 167 -37.47 -3.93 28.50
N ARG A 168 -38.57 -3.56 29.18
CA ARG A 168 -38.98 -2.19 29.56
C ARG A 168 -37.91 -1.43 30.32
#